data_AF-A0A4Q0Z3E3-F1
#
_entry.id   AF-A0A4Q0Z3E3-F1
#
_cell.length_a   1.000
_cell.length_b   1.000
_cell.length_c   1.000
_cell.angle_alpha   90.00
_cell.angle_beta   90.00
_cell.angle_gamma   90.00
#
_symmetry.space_group_name_H-M   'P 1'
#
loop_
_entity.id
_entity.type
_entity.pdbx_description
1 polymer ?
#
loop_
_entity_poly.entity_id
_entity_poly.type
_entity_poly.pdbx_seq_one_letter_code
_entity_poly.pdbx_strand_id
1 'polypeptide(L)'
;MRRLFIYIFNKLKLKYFILVFLAFILIQISFLYITSTIQISTNEFPLSKSPNPKASEHFIKAMEYRNYISKLHNFVDYDNFLMTPLLNKMQEEYETGTKLLPKTSSEDVYWYVILFRGIHGIGGYPDRKDMSLSYKNIYTKEEYEQHYKEIVNKIKRLATDDFSFDVPRITQYKYEFMTNLIGEVMSLLGEYTTEDKKAFLNKEYLQNLNDINTNYHVFSKKYLPLANKQNENIVNDIYMKIRLSTYILTFKIQQTRKANCDDIEYVNLIKNIKVIKQMSLNSKYKNQTFYYESIFDREEWAYSKLQVSEKYCPRLKKDTEEVIKYFNAKMKNLYK
;
A
#
# COMPACT_ATOMS: atom_id res chain seq x y z
N MET A 1 20.11 -35.08 -36.92
CA MET A 1 19.92 -33.75 -36.29
C MET A 1 21.22 -33.01 -35.98
N ARG A 2 22.21 -33.62 -35.31
CA ARG A 2 23.49 -32.96 -34.91
C ARG A 2 24.30 -32.35 -36.07
N ARG A 3 24.40 -33.03 -37.23
CA ARG A 3 25.09 -32.52 -38.43
C ARG A 3 24.33 -31.39 -39.14
N LEU A 4 23.01 -31.39 -39.08
CA LEU A 4 22.16 -30.33 -39.65
C LEU A 4 22.33 -29.02 -38.85
N PHE A 5 22.38 -29.13 -37.53
CA PHE A 5 22.62 -28.00 -36.62
C PHE A 5 23.99 -27.35 -36.84
N ILE A 6 25.05 -28.16 -36.98
CA ILE A 6 26.43 -27.68 -37.22
C ILE A 6 26.54 -26.97 -38.58
N TYR A 7 25.88 -27.50 -39.63
CA TYR A 7 25.91 -26.89 -40.97
C TYR A 7 25.15 -25.56 -41.02
N ILE A 8 24.02 -25.45 -40.33
CA ILE A 8 23.23 -24.21 -40.24
C ILE A 8 23.99 -23.15 -39.42
N PHE A 9 24.58 -23.52 -38.28
CA PHE A 9 25.37 -22.60 -37.44
C PHE A 9 26.66 -22.11 -38.10
N ASN A 10 27.33 -22.95 -38.91
CA ASN A 10 28.54 -22.54 -39.61
C ASN A 10 28.27 -21.58 -40.79
N LYS A 11 27.03 -21.53 -41.32
CA LYS A 11 26.64 -20.64 -42.42
C LYS A 11 25.90 -19.37 -41.97
N LEU A 12 25.20 -19.39 -40.84
CA LEU A 12 24.60 -18.19 -40.28
C LEU A 12 25.70 -17.31 -39.67
N LYS A 13 26.04 -16.20 -40.33
CA LYS A 13 26.89 -15.15 -39.72
C LYS A 13 26.28 -14.76 -38.37
N LEU A 14 27.11 -14.60 -37.34
CA LEU A 14 26.70 -14.24 -35.96
C LEU A 14 25.64 -13.12 -35.92
N LYS A 15 25.73 -12.12 -36.82
CA LYS A 15 24.72 -11.06 -36.98
C LYS A 15 23.30 -11.55 -37.26
N TYR A 16 23.12 -12.60 -38.07
CA TYR A 16 21.80 -13.17 -38.37
C TYR A 16 21.29 -14.02 -37.21
N PHE A 17 22.19 -14.68 -36.48
CA PHE A 17 21.81 -15.38 -35.25
C PHE A 17 21.32 -14.40 -34.18
N ILE A 18 22.03 -13.28 -33.98
CA ILE A 18 21.60 -12.19 -33.09
C ILE A 18 20.25 -11.62 -33.54
N LEU A 19 20.06 -11.37 -34.84
CA LEU A 19 18.80 -10.85 -35.38
C LEU A 19 17.63 -11.83 -35.16
N VAL A 20 17.82 -13.12 -35.43
CA VAL A 20 16.80 -14.16 -35.22
C VAL A 20 16.48 -14.31 -33.73
N PHE A 21 17.49 -14.25 -32.87
CA PHE A 21 17.31 -14.30 -31.43
C PHE A 21 16.53 -13.09 -30.91
N LEU A 22 16.86 -11.88 -31.37
CA LEU A 22 16.11 -10.66 -31.07
C LEU A 22 14.67 -10.74 -31.56
N ALA A 23 14.45 -11.21 -32.79
CA ALA A 23 13.11 -11.40 -33.34
C ALA A 23 12.31 -12.43 -32.53
N PHE A 24 12.94 -13.52 -32.09
CA PHE A 24 12.30 -14.52 -31.23
C PHE A 24 11.93 -13.93 -29.86
N ILE A 25 12.82 -13.16 -29.24
CA ILE A 25 12.53 -12.44 -27.99
C ILE A 25 11.34 -11.48 -28.18
N LEU A 26 11.34 -10.70 -29.27
CA LEU A 26 10.26 -9.77 -29.57
C LEU A 26 8.92 -10.51 -29.72
N ILE A 27 8.89 -11.66 -30.43
CA ILE A 27 7.68 -12.48 -30.57
C ILE A 27 7.20 -13.01 -29.21
N GLN A 28 8.11 -13.50 -28.35
CA GLN A 28 7.75 -13.98 -27.02
C GLN A 28 7.15 -12.87 -26.15
N ILE A 29 7.75 -11.67 -26.20
CA ILE A 29 7.23 -10.49 -25.50
C ILE A 29 5.83 -10.12 -26.03
N SER A 30 5.63 -10.13 -27.35
CA SER A 30 4.33 -9.86 -27.98
C SER A 30 3.26 -10.90 -27.65
N PHE A 31 3.62 -12.18 -27.59
CA PHE A 31 2.67 -13.24 -27.21
C PHE A 31 2.23 -13.10 -25.75
N LEU A 32 3.20 -12.90 -24.84
CA LEU A 32 2.94 -12.66 -23.42
C LEU A 32 2.08 -11.40 -23.18
N TYR A 33 2.20 -10.41 -24.07
CA TYR A 33 1.35 -9.23 -24.05
C TYR A 33 -0.10 -9.55 -24.37
N ILE A 34 -0.36 -10.18 -25.53
CA ILE A 34 -1.71 -10.52 -25.97
C ILE A 34 -2.43 -11.36 -24.91
N THR A 35 -1.75 -12.35 -24.32
CA THR A 35 -2.34 -13.16 -23.25
C THR A 35 -2.69 -12.34 -22.01
N SER A 36 -1.86 -11.35 -21.65
CA SER A 36 -2.12 -10.50 -20.48
C SER A 36 -3.25 -9.50 -20.74
N THR A 37 -3.31 -8.91 -21.93
CA THR A 37 -4.40 -8.03 -22.38
C THR A 37 -5.74 -8.75 -22.35
N ILE A 38 -5.80 -9.97 -22.90
CA ILE A 38 -7.01 -10.78 -22.87
C ILE A 38 -7.41 -11.06 -21.43
N GLN A 39 -6.49 -11.52 -20.58
CA GLN A 39 -6.81 -11.80 -19.18
C GLN A 39 -7.35 -10.58 -18.42
N ILE A 40 -6.74 -9.40 -18.59
CA ILE A 40 -7.21 -8.17 -17.95
C ILE A 40 -8.59 -7.79 -18.48
N SER A 41 -8.74 -7.70 -19.80
CA SER A 41 -9.94 -7.18 -20.45
C SER A 41 -11.14 -8.11 -20.45
N THR A 42 -10.95 -9.43 -20.29
CA THR A 42 -12.07 -10.39 -20.27
C THR A 42 -12.40 -10.90 -18.88
N ASN A 43 -11.40 -11.06 -18.01
CA ASN A 43 -11.58 -11.74 -16.73
C ASN A 43 -11.54 -10.78 -15.54
N GLU A 44 -10.61 -9.84 -15.52
CA GLU A 44 -10.42 -8.94 -14.37
C GLU A 44 -11.29 -7.68 -14.47
N PHE A 45 -11.33 -7.05 -15.64
CA PHE A 45 -12.06 -5.82 -15.94
C PHE A 45 -12.82 -5.92 -17.28
N PRO A 46 -13.84 -6.78 -17.38
CA PRO A 46 -14.70 -6.87 -18.56
C PRO A 46 -15.37 -5.53 -18.88
N LEU A 47 -15.06 -4.97 -20.06
CA LEU A 47 -15.63 -3.70 -20.53
C LEU A 47 -17.17 -3.71 -20.54
N SER A 48 -17.79 -4.87 -20.78
CA SER A 48 -19.25 -5.04 -20.77
C SER A 48 -19.89 -4.82 -19.41
N LYS A 49 -19.12 -4.90 -18.31
CA LYS A 49 -19.58 -4.58 -16.95
C LYS A 49 -19.17 -3.19 -16.50
N SER A 50 -18.43 -2.45 -17.33
CA SER A 50 -17.97 -1.11 -16.98
C SER A 50 -19.12 -0.09 -17.07
N PRO A 51 -19.33 0.74 -16.04
CA PRO A 51 -20.28 1.86 -16.11
C PRO A 51 -19.80 2.95 -17.09
N ASN A 52 -18.49 2.99 -17.37
CA ASN A 52 -17.89 3.84 -18.39
C ASN A 52 -16.85 3.05 -19.20
N PRO A 53 -17.24 2.39 -20.30
CA PRO A 53 -16.33 1.55 -21.09
C PRO A 53 -15.12 2.31 -21.62
N LYS A 54 -15.28 3.57 -22.04
CA LYS A 54 -14.16 4.39 -22.57
C LYS A 54 -13.11 4.66 -21.49
N ALA A 55 -13.53 5.01 -20.28
CA ALA A 55 -12.60 5.21 -19.16
C ALA A 55 -11.87 3.90 -18.82
N SER A 56 -12.60 2.78 -18.82
CA SER A 56 -12.03 1.46 -18.55
C SER A 56 -11.09 0.96 -19.64
N GLU A 57 -11.30 1.30 -20.91
CA GLU A 57 -10.35 1.01 -22.00
C GLU A 57 -8.98 1.63 -21.74
N HIS A 58 -8.94 2.90 -21.31
CA HIS A 58 -7.71 3.57 -20.91
C HIS A 58 -7.07 2.91 -19.69
N PHE A 59 -7.86 2.53 -18.68
CA PHE A 59 -7.32 1.79 -17.52
C PHE A 59 -6.72 0.43 -17.91
N ILE A 60 -7.35 -0.32 -18.81
CA ILE A 60 -6.83 -1.61 -19.31
C ILE A 60 -5.49 -1.40 -20.02
N LYS A 61 -5.37 -0.36 -20.86
CA LYS A 61 -4.09 0.01 -21.49
C LYS A 61 -3.02 0.41 -20.46
N ALA A 62 -3.38 1.15 -19.42
CA ALA A 62 -2.44 1.45 -18.33
C ALA A 62 -1.98 0.15 -17.62
N MET A 63 -2.88 -0.78 -17.36
CA MET A 63 -2.56 -2.09 -16.77
C MET A 63 -1.65 -2.95 -17.65
N GLU A 64 -1.81 -2.86 -18.97
CA GLU A 64 -0.92 -3.46 -19.94
C GLU A 64 0.52 -2.91 -19.82
N TYR A 65 0.67 -1.59 -19.85
CA TYR A 65 1.98 -0.95 -19.64
C TYR A 65 2.59 -1.32 -18.29
N ARG A 66 1.79 -1.33 -17.21
CA ARG A 66 2.21 -1.79 -15.88
C ARG A 66 2.79 -3.20 -15.93
N ASN A 67 2.14 -4.13 -16.63
CA ASN A 67 2.63 -5.51 -16.74
C ASN A 67 3.95 -5.60 -17.52
N TYR A 68 4.13 -4.77 -18.55
CA TYR A 68 5.41 -4.67 -19.24
C TYR A 68 6.52 -4.13 -18.34
N ILE A 69 6.22 -3.02 -17.66
CA ILE A 69 7.12 -2.40 -16.69
C ILE A 69 7.55 -3.43 -15.65
N SER A 70 6.61 -4.16 -15.02
CA SER A 70 6.95 -5.20 -14.04
C SER A 70 7.82 -6.33 -14.61
N LYS A 71 7.63 -6.73 -15.88
CA LYS A 71 8.46 -7.76 -16.52
C LYS A 71 9.86 -7.25 -16.83
N LEU A 72 9.96 -6.04 -17.38
CA LEU A 72 11.23 -5.39 -17.69
C LEU A 72 12.01 -5.05 -16.42
N HIS A 73 11.30 -4.77 -15.32
CA HIS A 73 11.87 -4.48 -14.00
C HIS A 73 12.64 -5.67 -13.42
N ASN A 74 12.55 -6.86 -13.99
CA ASN A 74 13.44 -7.94 -13.59
C ASN A 74 14.89 -7.73 -14.05
N PHE A 75 15.12 -6.80 -14.99
CA PHE A 75 16.41 -6.62 -15.66
C PHE A 75 17.02 -5.23 -15.46
N VAL A 76 16.18 -4.21 -15.32
CA VAL A 76 16.61 -2.81 -15.15
C VAL A 76 15.73 -2.13 -14.10
N ASP A 77 16.26 -1.10 -13.45
CA ASP A 77 15.54 -0.33 -12.43
C ASP A 77 14.55 0.66 -13.07
N TYR A 78 13.60 1.17 -12.29
CA TYR A 78 12.47 1.98 -12.78
C TYR A 78 12.87 3.34 -13.37
N ASP A 79 13.94 3.97 -12.87
CA ASP A 79 14.46 5.25 -13.38
C ASP A 79 15.28 5.11 -14.68
N ASN A 80 15.42 3.88 -15.20
CA ASN A 80 16.17 3.64 -16.43
C ASN A 80 15.51 4.29 -17.66
N PHE A 81 16.32 4.77 -18.60
CA PHE A 81 15.84 5.40 -19.84
C PHE A 81 14.94 4.48 -20.69
N LEU A 82 15.05 3.16 -20.56
CA LEU A 82 14.18 2.18 -21.22
C LEU A 82 12.79 2.11 -20.57
N MET A 83 12.70 2.40 -19.27
CA MET A 83 11.46 2.39 -18.50
C MET A 83 10.66 3.68 -18.71
N THR A 84 11.34 4.82 -18.82
CA THR A 84 10.70 6.15 -18.90
C THR A 84 9.58 6.24 -19.94
N PRO A 85 9.75 5.77 -21.20
CA PRO A 85 8.67 5.85 -22.19
C PRO A 85 7.45 5.01 -21.80
N LEU A 86 7.66 3.84 -21.19
CA LEU A 86 6.58 2.96 -20.75
C LEU A 86 5.84 3.54 -19.56
N LEU A 87 6.57 4.09 -18.59
CA LEU A 87 6.01 4.79 -17.43
C LEU A 87 5.18 6.00 -17.86
N ASN A 88 5.70 6.81 -18.77
CA ASN A 88 4.98 7.97 -19.31
C ASN A 88 3.69 7.55 -20.03
N LYS A 89 3.73 6.46 -20.82
CA LYS A 89 2.54 5.94 -21.48
C LYS A 89 1.52 5.37 -20.51
N MET A 90 1.97 4.66 -19.47
CA MET A 90 1.10 4.20 -18.39
C MET A 90 0.40 5.37 -17.69
N GLN A 91 1.15 6.43 -17.37
CA GLN A 91 0.63 7.65 -16.73
C GLN A 91 -0.37 8.38 -17.63
N GLU A 92 -0.05 8.55 -18.91
CA GLU A 92 -0.92 9.21 -19.91
C GLU A 92 -2.28 8.50 -20.01
N GLU A 93 -2.28 7.16 -20.10
CA GLU A 93 -3.50 6.35 -20.15
C GLU A 93 -4.28 6.46 -18.83
N TYR A 94 -3.61 6.40 -17.68
CA TYR A 94 -4.25 6.59 -16.37
C TYR A 94 -4.91 7.99 -16.26
N GLU A 95 -4.20 9.07 -16.58
CA GLU A 95 -4.75 10.42 -16.53
C GLU A 95 -5.92 10.63 -17.49
N THR A 96 -5.82 10.07 -18.69
CA THR A 96 -6.88 10.17 -19.70
C THR A 96 -8.13 9.43 -19.24
N GLY A 97 -7.98 8.20 -18.75
CA GLY A 97 -9.08 7.43 -18.21
C GLY A 97 -9.74 8.11 -17.01
N THR A 98 -8.95 8.63 -16.07
CA THR A 98 -9.49 9.27 -14.85
C THR A 98 -10.25 10.57 -15.14
N LYS A 99 -9.85 11.35 -16.16
CA LYS A 99 -10.60 12.53 -16.63
C LYS A 99 -11.99 12.20 -17.17
N LEU A 100 -12.21 10.95 -17.62
CA LEU A 100 -13.50 10.49 -18.12
C LEU A 100 -14.43 10.00 -17.00
N LEU A 101 -13.92 9.80 -15.78
CA LEU A 101 -14.72 9.32 -14.66
C LEU A 101 -15.56 10.46 -14.05
N PRO A 102 -16.77 10.18 -13.55
CA PRO A 102 -17.50 11.13 -12.72
C PRO A 102 -16.68 11.54 -11.50
N LYS A 103 -16.77 12.81 -11.08
CA LYS A 103 -16.04 13.30 -9.89
C LYS A 103 -16.38 12.53 -8.61
N THR A 104 -17.57 11.94 -8.56
CA THR A 104 -18.08 11.13 -7.43
C THR A 104 -17.74 9.64 -7.54
N SER A 105 -16.98 9.21 -8.54
CA SER A 105 -16.53 7.82 -8.67
C SER A 105 -15.26 7.61 -7.84
N SER A 106 -15.11 6.46 -7.18
CA SER A 106 -13.86 6.05 -6.52
C SER A 106 -12.97 5.14 -7.40
N GLU A 107 -13.30 4.98 -8.68
CA GLU A 107 -12.56 4.11 -9.60
C GLU A 107 -11.12 4.55 -9.85
N ASP A 108 -10.86 5.86 -9.92
CA ASP A 108 -9.51 6.40 -10.06
C ASP A 108 -8.61 6.06 -8.87
N VAL A 109 -9.18 6.04 -7.65
CA VAL A 109 -8.43 5.67 -6.44
C VAL A 109 -7.97 4.23 -6.51
N TYR A 110 -8.85 3.35 -7.00
CA TYR A 110 -8.53 1.95 -7.19
C TYR A 110 -7.47 1.74 -8.26
N TRP A 111 -7.62 2.39 -9.42
CA TRP A 111 -6.64 2.33 -10.51
C TRP A 111 -5.27 2.79 -10.05
N TYR A 112 -5.24 3.89 -9.30
CA TYR A 112 -4.03 4.44 -8.72
C TYR A 112 -3.27 3.40 -7.87
N VAL A 113 -3.94 2.77 -6.89
CA VAL A 113 -3.26 1.81 -6.01
C VAL A 113 -2.74 0.60 -6.79
N ILE A 114 -3.49 0.09 -7.77
CA ILE A 114 -3.04 -1.07 -8.55
C ILE A 114 -1.84 -0.71 -9.42
N LEU A 115 -1.91 0.38 -10.17
CA LEU A 115 -0.88 0.76 -11.13
C LEU A 115 0.43 1.11 -10.42
N PHE A 116 0.36 1.86 -9.33
CA PHE A 116 1.53 2.54 -8.78
C PHE A 116 2.14 1.91 -7.53
N ARG A 117 1.44 1.01 -6.82
CA ARG A 117 1.94 0.50 -5.53
C ARG A 117 3.32 -0.16 -5.58
N GLY A 118 3.60 -0.92 -6.64
CA GLY A 118 4.89 -1.62 -6.79
C GLY A 118 6.01 -0.71 -7.29
N ILE A 119 5.65 0.41 -7.91
CA ILE A 119 6.60 1.34 -8.51
C ILE A 119 7.02 2.38 -7.47
N HIS A 120 6.05 3.03 -6.83
CA HIS A 120 6.31 4.09 -5.85
C HIS A 120 6.38 3.59 -4.40
N GLY A 121 5.96 2.35 -4.14
CA GLY A 121 5.95 1.77 -2.79
C GLY A 121 4.70 2.07 -1.97
N ILE A 122 3.55 2.35 -2.60
CA ILE A 122 2.32 2.73 -1.87
C ILE A 122 1.96 1.67 -0.82
N GLY A 123 2.02 2.06 0.46
CA GLY A 123 1.68 1.20 1.59
C GLY A 123 2.70 0.08 1.86
N GLY A 124 3.91 0.15 1.29
CA GLY A 124 4.93 -0.87 1.42
C GLY A 124 6.29 -0.47 0.84
N TYR A 125 7.06 -1.46 0.40
CA TYR A 125 8.29 -1.20 -0.36
C TYR A 125 8.02 -1.37 -1.86
N PRO A 126 8.69 -0.59 -2.72
CA PRO A 126 8.72 -0.86 -4.15
C PRO A 126 9.19 -2.29 -4.47
N ASP A 127 8.79 -2.77 -5.63
CA ASP A 127 9.17 -4.08 -6.15
C ASP A 127 10.70 -4.18 -6.28
N ARG A 128 11.25 -5.35 -5.91
CA ARG A 128 12.71 -5.59 -5.80
C ARG A 128 13.44 -4.63 -4.85
N LYS A 129 12.70 -3.88 -4.01
CA LYS A 129 13.21 -2.78 -3.17
C LYS A 129 13.92 -1.69 -3.99
N ASP A 130 13.53 -1.54 -5.26
CA ASP A 130 14.04 -0.46 -6.09
C ASP A 130 13.40 0.86 -5.66
N MET A 131 14.15 1.66 -4.93
CA MET A 131 13.68 2.94 -4.40
C MET A 131 13.77 4.08 -5.43
N SER A 132 14.27 3.85 -6.64
CA SER A 132 14.58 4.90 -7.62
C SER A 132 13.40 5.84 -7.87
N LEU A 133 12.18 5.30 -7.95
CA LEU A 133 10.93 6.07 -8.09
C LEU A 133 10.06 6.12 -6.84
N SER A 134 10.58 5.79 -5.66
CA SER A 134 9.83 6.05 -4.42
C SER A 134 9.52 7.54 -4.28
N TYR A 135 8.36 7.91 -3.72
CA TYR A 135 7.94 9.31 -3.64
C TYR A 135 8.97 10.21 -2.95
N LYS A 136 9.65 9.67 -1.94
CA LYS A 136 10.72 10.34 -1.23
C LYS A 136 11.87 10.79 -2.14
N ASN A 137 12.16 10.03 -3.19
CA ASN A 137 13.29 10.28 -4.08
C ASN A 137 12.93 11.20 -5.26
N ILE A 138 11.65 11.33 -5.58
CA ILE A 138 11.20 12.08 -6.76
C ILE A 138 10.50 13.40 -6.45
N TYR A 139 10.03 13.59 -5.21
CA TYR A 139 9.33 14.82 -4.81
C TYR A 139 10.21 15.75 -4.00
N THR A 140 10.10 17.04 -4.30
CA THR A 140 10.45 18.13 -3.40
C THR A 140 9.58 18.12 -2.15
N LYS A 141 9.94 18.90 -1.12
CA LYS A 141 9.16 18.99 0.11
C LYS A 141 7.72 19.45 -0.16
N GLU A 142 7.53 20.45 -1.02
CA GLU A 142 6.23 20.99 -1.39
C GLU A 142 5.37 19.96 -2.15
N GLU A 143 5.98 19.21 -3.07
CA GLU A 143 5.31 18.13 -3.80
C GLU A 143 4.92 16.98 -2.88
N TYR A 144 5.75 16.66 -1.87
CA TYR A 144 5.45 15.64 -0.89
C TYR A 144 4.25 16.06 -0.01
N GLU A 145 4.16 17.33 0.39
CA GLU A 145 3.01 17.87 1.14
C GLU A 145 1.72 17.81 0.34
N GLN A 146 1.79 18.14 -0.94
CA GLN A 146 0.67 18.00 -1.87
C GLN A 146 0.27 16.54 -2.03
N HIS A 147 1.24 15.63 -2.18
CA HIS A 147 1.00 14.21 -2.27
C HIS A 147 0.29 13.65 -1.04
N TYR A 148 0.71 14.04 0.16
CA TYR A 148 0.03 13.70 1.41
C TYR A 148 -1.46 14.05 1.37
N LYS A 149 -1.80 15.28 0.96
CA LYS A 149 -3.20 15.75 0.86
C LYS A 149 -3.99 14.91 -0.15
N GLU A 150 -3.35 14.53 -1.26
CA GLU A 150 -3.96 13.67 -2.26
C GLU A 150 -4.29 12.27 -1.72
N ILE A 151 -3.37 11.64 -0.98
CA ILE A 151 -3.61 10.33 -0.38
C ILE A 151 -4.73 10.40 0.67
N VAL A 152 -4.75 11.43 1.52
CA VAL A 152 -5.84 11.65 2.49
C VAL A 152 -7.19 11.77 1.77
N ASN A 153 -7.26 12.54 0.68
CA ASN A 153 -8.47 12.68 -0.12
C ASN A 153 -8.89 11.35 -0.78
N LYS A 154 -7.93 10.56 -1.29
CA LYS A 154 -8.18 9.23 -1.85
C LYS A 154 -8.78 8.28 -0.80
N ILE A 155 -8.29 8.28 0.44
CA ILE A 155 -8.86 7.49 1.55
C ILE A 155 -10.31 7.89 1.80
N LYS A 156 -10.57 9.19 1.92
CA LYS A 156 -11.93 9.72 2.15
C LYS A 156 -12.88 9.25 1.05
N ARG A 157 -12.51 9.48 -0.22
CA ARG A 157 -13.31 9.09 -1.39
C ARG A 157 -13.52 7.58 -1.44
N LEU A 158 -12.50 6.76 -1.20
CA LEU A 158 -12.66 5.31 -1.19
C LEU A 158 -13.64 4.82 -0.09
N ALA A 159 -13.74 5.56 1.01
CA ALA A 159 -14.65 5.26 2.11
C ALA A 159 -16.09 5.71 1.85
N THR A 160 -16.30 6.82 1.15
CA THR A 160 -17.62 7.45 0.98
C THR A 160 -18.25 7.28 -0.39
N ASP A 161 -17.44 7.26 -1.44
CA ASP A 161 -17.91 7.36 -2.81
C ASP A 161 -18.27 5.97 -3.36
N ASP A 162 -19.15 5.97 -4.35
CA ASP A 162 -19.58 4.75 -5.00
C ASP A 162 -18.47 4.16 -5.88
N PHE A 163 -18.53 2.85 -6.00
CA PHE A 163 -17.71 2.09 -6.93
C PHE A 163 -18.65 1.29 -7.81
N SER A 164 -18.84 1.72 -9.05
CA SER A 164 -19.90 1.21 -9.91
C SER A 164 -19.46 0.01 -10.76
N PHE A 165 -18.16 -0.16 -10.99
CA PHE A 165 -17.63 -1.32 -11.71
C PHE A 165 -17.59 -2.58 -10.81
N ASP A 166 -18.72 -3.27 -10.68
CA ASP A 166 -18.84 -4.45 -9.83
C ASP A 166 -18.18 -5.71 -10.43
N VAL A 167 -16.90 -5.90 -10.11
CA VAL A 167 -16.14 -7.11 -10.46
C VAL A 167 -15.41 -7.67 -9.24
N PRO A 168 -15.21 -9.01 -9.15
CA PRO A 168 -14.56 -9.66 -8.00
C PRO A 168 -13.18 -9.08 -7.68
N ARG A 169 -12.43 -8.68 -8.71
CA ARG A 169 -11.11 -8.08 -8.56
C ARG A 169 -11.17 -6.77 -7.76
N ILE A 170 -12.27 -6.04 -7.83
CA ILE A 170 -12.46 -4.85 -6.99
C ILE A 170 -13.05 -5.22 -5.64
N THR A 171 -14.20 -5.90 -5.62
CA THR A 171 -14.94 -6.14 -4.37
C THR A 171 -14.12 -6.91 -3.34
N GLN A 172 -13.25 -7.83 -3.79
CA GLN A 172 -12.43 -8.64 -2.89
C GLN A 172 -11.12 -7.96 -2.44
N TYR A 173 -10.60 -6.99 -3.19
CA TYR A 173 -9.32 -6.32 -2.90
C TYR A 173 -9.48 -4.89 -2.38
N LYS A 174 -10.69 -4.32 -2.42
CA LYS A 174 -10.97 -2.95 -1.95
C LYS A 174 -10.47 -2.72 -0.53
N TYR A 175 -10.56 -3.74 0.33
CA TYR A 175 -10.07 -3.69 1.70
C TYR A 175 -8.55 -3.52 1.78
N GLU A 176 -7.78 -4.35 1.06
CA GLU A 176 -6.31 -4.23 1.00
C GLU A 176 -5.89 -2.83 0.54
N PHE A 177 -6.59 -2.24 -0.45
CA PHE A 177 -6.27 -0.92 -0.97
C PHE A 177 -6.51 0.21 0.03
N MET A 178 -7.58 0.13 0.83
CA MET A 178 -7.78 1.06 1.94
C MET A 178 -6.61 0.98 2.93
N THR A 179 -6.20 -0.24 3.32
CA THR A 179 -5.09 -0.39 4.26
C THR A 179 -3.74 0.07 3.69
N ASN A 180 -3.50 -0.09 2.39
CA ASN A 180 -2.29 0.40 1.73
C ASN A 180 -2.23 1.94 1.74
N LEU A 181 -3.34 2.60 1.42
CA LEU A 181 -3.41 4.07 1.44
C LEU A 181 -3.23 4.63 2.86
N ILE A 182 -3.84 3.99 3.87
CA ILE A 182 -3.64 4.38 5.28
C ILE A 182 -2.17 4.16 5.69
N GLY A 183 -1.58 3.04 5.29
CA GLY A 183 -0.16 2.75 5.51
C GLY A 183 0.75 3.80 4.90
N GLU A 184 0.41 4.29 3.70
CA GLU A 184 1.11 5.38 3.01
C GLU A 184 1.06 6.67 3.84
N VAL A 185 -0.14 7.12 4.26
CA VAL A 185 -0.29 8.31 5.11
C VAL A 185 0.59 8.24 6.35
N MET A 186 0.63 7.08 7.01
CA MET A 186 1.47 6.87 8.19
C MET A 186 2.96 6.98 7.85
N SER A 187 3.39 6.41 6.72
CA SER A 187 4.77 6.54 6.25
C SER A 187 5.15 8.00 6.01
N LEU A 188 4.31 8.74 5.27
CA LEU A 188 4.51 10.17 4.98
C LEU A 188 4.64 10.99 6.28
N LEU A 189 3.74 10.77 7.25
CA LEU A 189 3.79 11.46 8.54
C LEU A 189 5.01 11.07 9.38
N GLY A 190 5.42 9.80 9.34
CA GLY A 190 6.63 9.32 10.00
C GLY A 190 7.89 10.03 9.48
N GLU A 191 7.96 10.22 8.16
CA GLU A 191 9.06 10.96 7.52
C GLU A 191 9.04 12.45 7.90
N TYR A 192 7.90 13.13 7.76
CA TYR A 192 7.79 14.54 8.15
C TYR A 192 8.20 14.80 9.59
N THR A 193 7.76 13.94 10.51
CA THR A 193 8.04 14.13 11.93
C THR A 193 9.49 13.82 12.30
N THR A 194 10.18 13.04 11.46
CA THR A 194 11.64 12.80 11.57
C THR A 194 12.43 14.00 11.05
N GLU A 195 12.02 14.58 9.93
CA GLU A 195 12.69 15.73 9.30
C GLU A 195 12.42 17.06 10.04
N ASP A 196 11.17 17.31 10.43
CA ASP A 196 10.76 18.48 11.18
C ASP A 196 9.80 18.10 12.31
N LYS A 197 10.31 18.15 13.55
CA LYS A 197 9.50 17.89 14.75
C LYS A 197 8.32 18.86 14.90
N LYS A 198 8.31 20.02 14.23
CA LYS A 198 7.15 20.93 14.20
C LYS A 198 5.97 20.34 13.46
N ALA A 199 6.16 19.34 12.59
CA ALA A 199 5.06 18.62 11.93
C ALA A 199 4.06 18.05 12.95
N PHE A 200 4.52 17.61 14.13
CA PHE A 200 3.64 17.19 15.21
C PHE A 200 2.68 18.28 15.68
N LEU A 201 3.06 19.55 15.56
CA LEU A 201 2.25 20.70 15.98
C LEU A 201 1.21 21.10 14.94
N ASN A 202 1.25 20.51 13.74
CA ASN A 202 0.24 20.76 12.71
C ASN A 202 -1.09 20.09 13.11
N LYS A 203 -2.10 20.93 13.39
CA LYS A 203 -3.44 20.48 13.78
C LYS A 203 -4.16 19.76 12.64
N GLU A 204 -3.86 20.09 11.38
CA GLU A 204 -4.46 19.47 10.20
C GLU A 204 -4.12 17.98 10.13
N TYR A 205 -2.88 17.58 10.46
CA TYR A 205 -2.49 16.16 10.45
C TYR A 205 -3.24 15.35 11.51
N LEU A 206 -3.41 15.89 12.71
CA LEU A 206 -4.22 15.22 13.74
C LEU A 206 -5.69 15.12 13.31
N GLN A 207 -6.26 16.18 12.73
CA GLN A 207 -7.63 16.15 12.22
C GLN A 207 -7.79 15.09 11.14
N ASN A 208 -6.88 15.05 10.17
CA ASN A 208 -6.87 14.05 9.10
C ASN A 208 -6.79 12.62 9.65
N LEU A 209 -5.94 12.36 10.66
CA LEU A 209 -5.86 11.05 11.30
C LEU A 209 -7.17 10.63 11.97
N ASN A 210 -7.85 11.56 12.66
CA ASN A 210 -9.16 11.29 13.28
C ASN A 210 -10.24 10.99 12.23
N ASP A 211 -10.25 11.76 11.14
CA ASP A 211 -11.20 11.57 10.04
C ASP A 211 -10.95 10.23 9.32
N ILE A 212 -9.69 9.89 9.05
CA ILE A 212 -9.28 8.59 8.51
C ILE A 212 -9.74 7.46 9.44
N ASN A 213 -9.49 7.57 10.75
CA ASN A 213 -9.87 6.53 11.71
C ASN A 213 -11.39 6.29 11.72
N THR A 214 -12.17 7.37 11.72
CA THR A 214 -13.64 7.31 11.67
C THR A 214 -14.13 6.65 10.38
N ASN A 215 -13.63 7.11 9.23
CA ASN A 215 -14.00 6.57 7.93
C ASN A 215 -13.58 5.10 7.78
N TYR A 216 -12.39 4.75 8.26
CA TYR A 216 -11.87 3.40 8.23
C TYR A 216 -12.71 2.43 9.05
N HIS A 217 -13.20 2.83 10.22
CA HIS A 217 -14.09 1.98 11.03
C HIS A 217 -15.39 1.63 10.31
N VAL A 218 -16.02 2.61 9.66
CA VAL A 218 -17.25 2.39 8.87
C VAL A 218 -16.94 1.51 7.67
N PHE A 219 -15.86 1.82 6.95
CA PHE A 219 -15.42 1.07 5.78
C PHE A 219 -15.08 -0.39 6.12
N SER A 220 -14.31 -0.63 7.17
CA SER A 220 -13.88 -1.96 7.60
C SER A 220 -15.09 -2.85 7.94
N LYS A 221 -16.08 -2.32 8.66
CA LYS A 221 -17.31 -3.06 8.98
C LYS A 221 -18.04 -3.56 7.72
N LYS A 222 -18.03 -2.77 6.64
CA LYS A 222 -18.69 -3.11 5.38
C LYS A 222 -17.87 -4.05 4.52
N TYR A 223 -16.56 -3.80 4.37
CA TYR A 223 -15.75 -4.43 3.34
C TYR A 223 -14.81 -5.53 3.84
N LEU A 224 -14.45 -5.56 5.13
CA LEU A 224 -13.63 -6.64 5.68
C LEU A 224 -14.26 -8.02 5.47
N PRO A 225 -15.58 -8.25 5.69
CA PRO A 225 -16.20 -9.55 5.46
C PRO A 225 -16.19 -10.01 3.99
N LEU A 226 -15.99 -9.08 3.05
CA LEU A 226 -15.95 -9.35 1.61
C LEU A 226 -14.52 -9.52 1.08
N ALA A 227 -13.52 -9.22 1.91
CA ALA A 227 -12.13 -9.25 1.51
C ALA A 227 -11.69 -10.67 1.11
N ASN A 228 -10.79 -10.74 0.13
CA ASN A 228 -9.99 -11.93 -0.11
C ASN A 228 -9.12 -12.25 1.13
N LYS A 229 -8.39 -13.37 1.09
CA LYS A 229 -7.38 -13.72 2.11
C LYS A 229 -7.83 -13.43 3.55
N GLN A 230 -9.04 -13.88 3.91
CA GLN A 230 -9.74 -13.43 5.11
C GLN A 230 -8.88 -13.43 6.38
N ASN A 231 -8.13 -14.51 6.61
CA ASN A 231 -7.27 -14.61 7.79
C ASN A 231 -6.19 -13.52 7.84
N GLU A 232 -5.61 -13.14 6.71
CA GLU A 232 -4.63 -12.06 6.62
C GLU A 232 -5.29 -10.71 6.86
N ASN A 233 -6.40 -10.41 6.16
CA ASN A 233 -7.08 -9.13 6.28
C ASN A 233 -7.70 -8.88 7.66
N ILE A 234 -8.15 -9.93 8.36
CA ILE A 234 -8.61 -9.82 9.76
C ILE A 234 -7.44 -9.45 10.69
N VAL A 235 -6.25 -10.02 10.49
CA VAL A 235 -5.06 -9.65 11.28
C VAL A 235 -4.62 -8.22 10.93
N ASN A 236 -4.60 -7.88 9.64
CA ASN A 236 -4.26 -6.55 9.16
C ASN A 236 -5.21 -5.47 9.69
N ASP A 237 -6.50 -5.78 9.85
CA ASP A 237 -7.48 -4.87 10.47
C ASP A 237 -7.08 -4.45 11.89
N ILE A 238 -6.70 -5.43 12.72
CA ILE A 238 -6.26 -5.17 14.09
C ILE A 238 -4.92 -4.42 14.08
N TYR A 239 -4.00 -4.79 13.19
CA TYR A 239 -2.72 -4.10 12.99
C TYR A 239 -2.92 -2.62 12.63
N MET A 240 -3.80 -2.31 11.67
CA MET A 240 -4.13 -0.94 11.26
C MET A 240 -4.76 -0.14 12.41
N LYS A 241 -5.65 -0.73 13.20
CA LYS A 241 -6.23 -0.08 14.39
C LYS A 241 -5.16 0.28 15.41
N ILE A 242 -4.20 -0.61 15.67
CA ILE A 242 -3.07 -0.33 16.57
C ILE A 242 -2.26 0.86 16.06
N ARG A 243 -1.93 0.89 14.76
CA ARG A 243 -1.17 2.00 14.17
C ARG A 243 -1.93 3.32 14.21
N LEU A 244 -3.22 3.34 13.87
CA LEU A 244 -4.05 4.54 13.93
C LEU A 244 -4.12 5.12 15.35
N SER A 245 -4.45 4.30 16.35
CA SER A 245 -4.46 4.74 17.76
C SER A 245 -3.09 5.27 18.19
N THR A 246 -2.01 4.61 17.76
CA THR A 246 -0.63 5.01 18.07
C THR A 246 -0.28 6.39 17.49
N TYR A 247 -0.59 6.62 16.21
CA TYR A 247 -0.33 7.90 15.54
C TYR A 247 -1.17 9.02 16.16
N ILE A 248 -2.47 8.80 16.37
CA ILE A 248 -3.37 9.79 17.00
C ILE A 248 -2.86 10.18 18.39
N LEU A 249 -2.55 9.21 19.25
CA LEU A 249 -2.00 9.46 20.58
C LEU A 249 -0.67 10.22 20.50
N THR A 250 0.20 9.86 19.56
CA THR A 250 1.50 10.51 19.40
C THR A 250 1.32 11.98 19.06
N PHE A 251 0.49 12.33 18.08
CA PHE A 251 0.19 13.72 17.74
C PHE A 251 -0.46 14.48 18.92
N LYS A 252 -1.48 13.90 19.57
CA LYS A 252 -2.14 14.52 20.74
C LYS A 252 -1.16 14.84 21.86
N ILE A 253 -0.30 13.90 22.23
CA ILE A 253 0.69 14.09 23.30
C ILE A 253 1.73 15.13 22.90
N GLN A 254 2.21 15.13 21.65
CA GLN A 254 3.19 16.12 21.20
C GLN A 254 2.60 17.54 21.17
N GLN A 255 1.33 17.70 20.78
CA GLN A 255 0.64 18.99 20.73
C GLN A 255 0.30 19.52 22.13
N THR A 256 -0.15 18.67 23.04
CA THR A 256 -0.60 19.08 24.38
C THR A 256 0.47 19.00 25.45
N ARG A 257 1.56 18.28 25.18
CA ARG A 257 2.60 17.89 26.16
C ARG A 257 2.06 17.14 27.39
N LYS A 258 0.87 16.54 27.29
CA LYS A 258 0.19 15.84 28.37
C LYS A 258 -0.35 14.49 27.90
N ALA A 259 -0.39 13.52 28.81
CA ALA A 259 -1.15 12.29 28.61
C ALA A 259 -2.61 12.56 29.01
N ASN A 260 -3.55 12.31 28.10
CA ASN A 260 -4.97 12.33 28.42
C ASN A 260 -5.44 10.89 28.69
N CYS A 261 -5.60 10.54 29.96
CA CYS A 261 -5.92 9.17 30.36
C CYS A 261 -7.38 8.78 30.11
N ASP A 262 -8.24 9.75 29.81
CA ASP A 262 -9.62 9.50 29.40
C ASP A 262 -9.75 9.41 27.86
N ASP A 263 -8.62 9.49 27.13
CA ASP A 263 -8.62 9.33 25.68
C ASP A 263 -8.90 7.87 25.29
N ILE A 264 -9.98 7.67 24.52
CA ILE A 264 -10.41 6.35 24.09
C ILE A 264 -9.33 5.59 23.30
N GLU A 265 -8.40 6.30 22.65
CA GLU A 265 -7.35 5.67 21.87
C GLU A 265 -6.36 4.89 22.72
N TYR A 266 -6.16 5.23 24.00
CA TYR A 266 -5.38 4.39 24.91
C TYR A 266 -6.06 3.04 25.15
N VAL A 267 -7.38 3.07 25.39
CA VAL A 267 -8.19 1.86 25.60
C VAL A 267 -8.20 1.00 24.33
N ASN A 268 -8.39 1.62 23.17
CA ASN A 268 -8.36 0.94 21.87
C ASN A 268 -7.00 0.30 21.62
N LEU A 269 -5.90 1.03 21.86
CA LEU A 269 -4.54 0.53 21.68
C LEU A 269 -4.29 -0.73 22.51
N ILE A 270 -4.54 -0.65 23.83
CA ILE A 270 -4.35 -1.77 24.76
C ILE A 270 -5.21 -2.97 24.35
N LYS A 271 -6.50 -2.74 24.07
CA LYS A 271 -7.44 -3.78 23.65
C LYS A 271 -6.95 -4.50 22.38
N ASN A 272 -6.58 -3.74 21.35
CA ASN A 272 -6.17 -4.33 20.07
C ASN A 272 -4.82 -5.06 20.18
N ILE A 273 -3.91 -4.61 21.06
CA ILE A 273 -2.66 -5.35 21.35
C ILE A 273 -2.95 -6.70 22.03
N LYS A 274 -3.90 -6.76 22.98
CA LYS A 274 -4.33 -8.05 23.57
C LYS A 274 -4.90 -8.98 22.48
N VAL A 275 -5.75 -8.45 21.61
CA VAL A 275 -6.36 -9.22 20.51
C VAL A 275 -5.29 -9.75 19.56
N ILE A 276 -4.38 -8.90 19.07
CA ILE A 276 -3.35 -9.34 18.11
C ILE A 276 -2.40 -10.38 18.73
N LYS A 277 -2.13 -10.27 20.04
CA LYS A 277 -1.36 -11.28 20.76
C LYS A 277 -2.10 -12.63 20.79
N GLN A 278 -3.38 -12.64 21.12
CA GLN A 278 -4.19 -13.87 21.09
C GLN A 278 -4.25 -14.48 19.69
N MET A 279 -4.38 -13.65 18.65
CA MET A 279 -4.35 -14.12 17.27
C MET A 279 -3.01 -14.77 16.91
N SER A 280 -1.88 -14.22 17.38
CA SER A 280 -0.55 -14.79 17.13
C SER A 280 -0.35 -16.21 17.70
N LEU A 281 -1.10 -16.55 18.76
CA LEU A 281 -1.07 -17.87 19.39
C LEU A 281 -2.07 -18.85 18.77
N ASN A 282 -2.99 -18.36 17.94
CA ASN A 282 -4.03 -19.16 17.32
C ASN A 282 -3.53 -19.79 16.01
N SER A 283 -3.65 -21.11 15.89
CA SER A 283 -3.22 -21.87 14.71
C SER A 283 -3.86 -21.41 13.40
N LYS A 284 -5.07 -20.82 13.45
CA LYS A 284 -5.76 -20.25 12.29
C LYS A 284 -5.01 -19.06 11.67
N TYR A 285 -4.34 -18.25 12.48
CA TYR A 285 -3.68 -17.02 12.05
C TYR A 285 -2.15 -17.08 12.12
N LYS A 286 -1.58 -18.22 12.52
CA LYS A 286 -0.14 -18.40 12.77
C LYS A 286 0.81 -17.94 11.65
N ASN A 287 0.37 -17.98 10.39
CA ASN A 287 1.19 -17.62 9.24
C ASN A 287 1.27 -16.10 9.00
N GLN A 288 0.60 -15.28 9.80
CA GLN A 288 0.57 -13.82 9.68
C GLN A 288 1.71 -13.15 10.46
N THR A 289 2.89 -13.79 10.49
CA THR A 289 4.03 -13.42 11.34
C THR A 289 4.51 -12.00 11.12
N PHE A 290 4.49 -11.52 9.87
CA PHE A 290 4.87 -10.16 9.51
C PHE A 290 4.17 -9.11 10.39
N TYR A 291 2.85 -9.23 10.59
CA TYR A 291 2.08 -8.27 11.37
C TYR A 291 2.42 -8.35 12.87
N TYR A 292 2.63 -9.55 13.39
CA TYR A 292 2.99 -9.77 14.79
C TYR A 292 4.37 -9.21 15.10
N GLU A 293 5.37 -9.55 14.28
CA GLU A 293 6.73 -9.03 14.41
C GLU A 293 6.76 -7.50 14.24
N SER A 294 5.97 -6.96 13.30
CA SER A 294 5.89 -5.52 13.10
C SER A 294 5.42 -4.79 14.35
N ILE A 295 4.43 -5.34 15.08
CA ILE A 295 4.00 -4.75 16.36
C ILE A 295 4.99 -5.03 17.49
N PHE A 296 5.27 -6.30 17.78
CA PHE A 296 5.95 -6.68 19.02
C PHE A 296 7.47 -6.47 18.96
N ASP A 297 8.07 -6.45 17.78
CA ASP A 297 9.52 -6.31 17.59
C ASP A 297 9.95 -4.99 16.96
N ARG A 298 9.04 -4.25 16.29
CA ARG A 298 9.42 -3.05 15.51
C ARG A 298 8.62 -1.77 15.81
N GLU A 299 7.43 -1.85 16.38
CA GLU A 299 6.56 -0.67 16.57
C GLU A 299 6.89 0.09 17.86
N GLU A 300 7.97 0.87 17.81
CA GLU A 300 8.49 1.65 18.94
C GLU A 300 7.50 2.70 19.44
N TRP A 301 6.70 3.30 18.56
CA TRP A 301 5.76 4.35 18.95
C TRP A 301 4.62 3.79 19.80
N ALA A 302 4.11 2.61 19.47
CA ALA A 302 3.09 1.94 20.28
C ALA A 302 3.64 1.62 21.67
N TYR A 303 4.84 1.05 21.74
CA TYR A 303 5.53 0.78 23.00
C TYR A 303 5.71 2.05 23.84
N SER A 304 6.20 3.14 23.24
CA SER A 304 6.35 4.44 23.89
C SER A 304 5.02 4.97 24.44
N LYS A 305 3.91 4.80 23.71
CA LYS A 305 2.58 5.24 24.18
C LYS A 305 2.13 4.42 25.37
N LEU A 306 2.36 3.11 25.37
CA LEU A 306 2.08 2.26 26.52
C LEU A 306 2.89 2.68 27.74
N GLN A 307 4.19 3.00 27.62
CA GLN A 307 4.97 3.49 28.76
C GLN A 307 4.41 4.79 29.35
N VAL A 308 3.93 5.70 28.49
CA VAL A 308 3.24 6.91 28.96
C VAL A 308 1.96 6.53 29.73
N SER A 309 1.17 5.58 29.22
CA SER A 309 -0.04 5.11 29.90
C SER A 309 0.28 4.46 31.26
N GLU A 310 1.29 3.60 31.33
CA GLU A 310 1.73 2.93 32.56
C GLU A 310 2.13 3.94 33.64
N LYS A 311 2.89 4.96 33.25
CA LYS A 311 3.44 5.96 34.18
C LYS A 311 2.41 7.01 34.61
N TYR A 312 1.55 7.45 33.69
CA TYR A 312 0.71 8.64 33.90
C TYR A 312 -0.78 8.35 33.96
N CYS A 313 -1.24 7.13 33.66
CA CYS A 313 -2.65 6.76 33.66
C CYS A 313 -2.97 5.65 34.68
N PRO A 314 -3.20 5.99 35.97
CA PRO A 314 -3.44 5.02 37.03
C PRO A 314 -4.57 4.01 36.74
N ARG A 315 -5.64 4.46 36.07
CA ARG A 315 -6.79 3.61 35.71
C ARG A 315 -6.44 2.54 34.68
N LEU A 316 -5.47 2.80 33.81
CA LEU A 316 -5.06 1.89 32.73
C LEU A 316 -3.77 1.12 33.05
N LYS A 317 -3.11 1.45 34.17
CA LYS A 317 -1.80 0.93 34.54
C LYS A 317 -1.75 -0.60 34.51
N LYS A 318 -2.70 -1.28 35.18
CA LYS A 318 -2.72 -2.75 35.26
C LYS A 318 -2.83 -3.40 33.88
N ASP A 319 -3.72 -2.92 33.03
CA ASP A 319 -3.89 -3.46 31.67
C ASP A 319 -2.67 -3.15 30.79
N THR A 320 -2.06 -2.00 30.99
CA THR A 320 -0.86 -1.57 30.28
C THR A 320 0.36 -2.44 30.64
N GLU A 321 0.57 -2.68 31.93
CA GLU A 321 1.65 -3.55 32.44
C GLU A 321 1.52 -4.99 31.92
N GLU A 322 0.29 -5.47 31.69
CA GLU A 322 0.05 -6.76 31.05
C GLU A 322 0.55 -6.75 29.60
N VAL A 323 0.12 -5.78 28.79
CA VAL A 323 0.42 -5.77 27.34
C VAL A 323 1.86 -5.40 27.01
N ILE A 324 2.52 -4.57 27.83
CA ILE A 324 3.93 -4.21 27.66
C ILE A 324 4.83 -5.45 27.66
N LYS A 325 4.45 -6.51 28.40
CA LYS A 325 5.20 -7.77 28.46
C LYS A 325 5.22 -8.53 27.13
N TYR A 326 4.33 -8.21 26.20
CA TYR A 326 4.29 -8.86 24.88
C TYR A 326 5.36 -8.33 23.93
N PHE A 327 5.88 -7.13 24.17
CA PHE A 327 6.89 -6.50 23.33
C PHE A 327 8.29 -7.03 23.62
N ASN A 328 9.14 -6.99 22.60
CA ASN A 328 10.52 -7.43 22.68
C ASN A 328 11.28 -6.66 23.77
N ALA A 329 12.06 -7.37 24.58
CA ALA A 329 12.88 -6.77 25.63
C ALA A 329 13.87 -5.73 25.10
N LYS A 330 14.30 -5.82 23.84
CA LYS A 330 15.19 -4.83 23.22
C LYS A 330 14.56 -3.43 23.16
N MET A 331 13.23 -3.32 23.05
CA MET A 331 12.54 -2.01 23.08
C MET A 331 12.66 -1.30 24.43
N LYS A 332 12.85 -2.05 25.53
CA LYS A 332 13.05 -1.46 26.87
C LYS A 332 14.33 -0.65 26.99
N ASN A 333 15.33 -0.93 26.15
CA ASN A 333 16.66 -0.31 26.24
C ASN A 333 16.81 0.95 25.39
N LEU A 334 15.84 1.26 24.51
CA LEU A 334 15.87 2.46 23.66
C LEU A 334 15.38 3.73 24.38
N TYR A 335 14.72 3.58 25.53
CA TYR A 335 14.06 4.66 26.28
C TYR A 335 14.44 4.72 27.77
N LYS A 336 15.54 4.07 28.17
CA LYS A 336 16.24 4.35 29.44
C LYS A 336 17.27 5.43 29.18
#